data_AF-A0A6G2QMK8-F1
#
_entry.id   AF-A0A6G2QMK8-F1
#
_cell.length_a   1.000
_cell.length_b   1.000
_cell.length_c   1.000
_cell.angle_alpha   90.00
_cell.angle_beta   90.00
_cell.angle_gamma   90.00
#
_symmetry.space_group_name_H-M   'P 1'
#
loop_
_entity.id
_entity.type
_entity.pdbx_description
1 polymer ?
#
loop_
_entity_poly.entity_id
_entity_poly.type
_entity_poly.pdbx_seq_one_letter_code
_entity_poly.pdbx_strand_id
1 'polypeptide(L)'
;LETREVPAGGVLNLLEDAVRGAARAVRDVAAGAEEAGTTLTAALWTGSRLALVHIGDSRAYLLRGGELFRVTHDHTVVQSLVDEGRLTEEEAASHPQRTLLLKALTGAEATAAPDLRLHDVRAGDRWLLCSDGLPRAV
;
A
#
# COMPACT_ATOMS: atom_id res chain seq x y z
N LEU A 1 16.53 -23.57 -15.71
CA LEU A 1 16.77 -22.37 -14.90
C LEU A 1 16.16 -22.65 -13.54
N GLU A 2 16.97 -23.03 -12.56
CA GLU A 2 16.48 -23.28 -11.20
C GLU A 2 16.15 -21.94 -10.55
N THR A 3 14.86 -21.63 -10.44
CA THR A 3 14.37 -20.52 -9.62
C THR A 3 14.65 -20.88 -8.17
N ARG A 4 15.75 -20.36 -7.61
CA ARG A 4 15.97 -20.40 -6.16
C ARG A 4 14.77 -19.75 -5.48
N GLU A 5 13.97 -20.53 -4.77
CA GLU A 5 12.93 -20.00 -3.90
C GLU A 5 13.59 -19.08 -2.88
N VAL A 6 13.22 -17.80 -2.91
CA VAL A 6 13.66 -16.84 -1.90
C VAL A 6 12.81 -17.10 -0.65
N PRO A 7 13.43 -17.36 0.52
CA PRO A 7 12.68 -17.50 1.77
C PRO A 7 11.81 -16.26 2.03
N ALA A 8 10.65 -16.44 2.65
CA ALA A 8 9.70 -15.35 2.96
C ALA A 8 10.37 -14.10 3.55
N GLY A 9 11.25 -14.27 4.54
CA GLY A 9 11.99 -13.17 5.16
C GLY A 9 12.93 -12.45 4.19
N GLY A 10 13.52 -13.17 3.23
CA GLY A 10 14.33 -12.56 2.19
C GLY A 10 13.51 -11.68 1.25
N VAL A 11 12.28 -12.09 0.91
CA VAL A 11 11.38 -11.31 0.04
C VAL A 11 10.92 -10.03 0.74
N LEU A 12 10.55 -10.13 2.02
CA LEU A 12 10.13 -8.95 2.80
C LEU A 12 11.28 -7.96 2.98
N ASN A 13 12.50 -8.42 3.27
CA ASN A 13 13.66 -7.56 3.39
C ASN A 13 13.97 -6.82 2.07
N LEU A 14 13.90 -7.51 0.92
CA LEU A 14 14.08 -6.88 -0.39
C LEU A 14 13.06 -5.76 -0.63
N LEU A 15 11.80 -5.99 -0.23
CA LEU A 15 10.75 -5.01 -0.40
C LEU A 15 10.93 -3.81 0.55
N GLU A 16 11.36 -4.07 1.79
CA GLU A 16 11.70 -3.03 2.76
C GLU A 16 12.87 -2.15 2.26
N ASP A 17 13.93 -2.77 1.74
CA ASP A 17 15.07 -2.05 1.16
C ASP A 17 14.66 -1.20 -0.05
N ALA A 18 13.77 -1.73 -0.90
CA ALA A 18 13.21 -0.98 -2.01
C ALA A 18 12.40 0.23 -1.54
N VAL A 19 11.61 0.10 -0.47
CA VAL A 19 10.85 1.23 0.11
C VAL A 19 11.79 2.27 0.70
N ARG A 20 12.85 1.86 1.41
CA ARG A 20 13.89 2.79 1.91
C ARG A 20 14.57 3.54 0.75
N GLY A 21 14.81 2.87 -0.37
CA GLY A 21 15.30 3.47 -1.60
C GLY A 21 14.34 4.49 -2.19
N ALA A 22 13.05 4.14 -2.31
CA ALA A 22 12.00 5.03 -2.79
C ALA A 22 11.83 6.26 -1.89
N ALA A 23 11.85 6.09 -0.57
CA ALA A 23 11.76 7.19 0.39
C ALA A 23 12.92 8.18 0.23
N ARG A 24 14.15 7.69 0.01
CA ARG A 24 15.30 8.56 -0.31
C ARG A 24 15.08 9.34 -1.60
N ALA A 25 14.66 8.66 -2.67
CA ALA A 25 14.40 9.32 -3.95
C ALA A 25 13.32 10.41 -3.85
N VAL A 26 12.24 10.15 -3.08
CA VAL A 26 11.19 11.15 -2.83
C VAL A 26 11.76 12.35 -2.07
N ARG A 27 12.56 12.14 -1.03
CA ARG A 27 13.23 13.23 -0.30
C ARG A 27 14.12 14.08 -1.19
N ASP A 28 14.92 13.43 -2.03
CA ASP A 28 15.85 14.11 -2.93
C ASP A 28 15.09 15.00 -3.91
N VAL A 29 13.99 14.50 -4.50
CA VAL A 29 13.13 15.29 -5.41
C VAL A 29 12.36 16.39 -4.67
N ALA A 30 11.88 16.11 -3.46
CA ALA A 30 11.14 17.07 -2.64
C ALA A 30 12.04 18.18 -2.08
N ALA A 31 13.37 18.01 -2.11
CA ALA A 31 14.35 18.93 -1.51
C ALA A 31 14.01 19.28 -0.05
N GLY A 32 13.49 18.30 0.71
CA GLY A 32 13.07 18.47 2.10
C GLY A 32 11.68 19.07 2.32
N ALA A 33 10.90 19.35 1.26
CA ALA A 33 9.52 19.82 1.40
C ALA A 33 8.60 18.68 1.90
N GLU A 34 8.13 18.76 3.14
CA GLU A 34 7.28 17.71 3.75
C GLU A 34 5.91 17.58 3.10
N GLU A 35 5.38 18.68 2.54
CA GLU A 35 4.12 18.74 1.79
C GLU A 35 4.20 17.95 0.46
N ALA A 36 5.41 17.75 -0.07
CA ALA A 36 5.63 16.94 -1.26
C ALA A 36 5.79 15.47 -0.86
N GLY A 37 4.94 14.62 -1.43
CA GLY A 37 4.96 13.21 -1.14
C GLY A 37 4.19 12.36 -2.15
N THR A 38 4.23 11.06 -1.93
CA THR A 38 3.58 10.07 -2.77
C THR A 38 3.13 8.86 -1.96
N THR A 39 2.11 8.19 -2.44
CA THR A 39 1.74 6.85 -1.96
C THR A 39 2.66 5.81 -2.57
N LEU A 40 2.76 4.63 -1.95
CA LEU A 40 3.43 3.49 -2.53
C LEU A 40 2.66 2.21 -2.19
N THR A 41 2.17 1.53 -3.22
CA THR A 41 1.67 0.16 -3.12
C THR A 41 2.44 -0.66 -4.13
N ALA A 42 3.20 -1.66 -3.66
CA ALA A 42 4.04 -2.49 -4.52
C ALA A 42 3.99 -3.95 -4.09
N ALA A 43 4.09 -4.85 -5.07
CA ALA A 43 4.06 -6.29 -4.84
C ALA A 43 5.30 -6.96 -5.46
N LEU A 44 5.90 -7.89 -4.72
CA LEU A 44 7.01 -8.73 -5.19
C LEU A 44 6.58 -10.19 -5.15
N TRP A 45 6.57 -10.83 -6.31
CA TRP A 45 6.16 -12.22 -6.48
C TRP A 45 7.37 -13.16 -6.46
N THR A 46 7.30 -14.23 -5.65
CA THR A 46 8.30 -15.31 -5.66
C THR A 46 7.62 -16.68 -5.61
N GLY A 47 7.60 -17.42 -6.72
CA GLY A 47 7.05 -18.77 -6.76
C GLY A 47 5.60 -18.82 -6.26
N SER A 48 5.40 -19.38 -5.07
CA SER A 48 4.11 -19.58 -4.40
C SER A 48 3.68 -18.43 -3.46
N ARG A 49 4.44 -17.32 -3.41
CA ARG A 49 4.22 -16.22 -2.45
C ARG A 49 4.26 -14.85 -3.12
N LEU A 50 3.54 -13.92 -2.53
CA LEU A 50 3.55 -12.50 -2.89
C LEU A 50 3.77 -11.66 -1.62
N ALA A 51 4.86 -10.89 -1.60
CA ALA A 51 5.06 -9.85 -0.62
C ALA A 51 4.40 -8.56 -1.12
N LEU A 52 3.64 -7.89 -0.26
CA LEU A 52 2.96 -6.64 -0.54
C LEU A 52 3.48 -5.58 0.45
N VAL A 53 3.80 -4.40 -0.06
CA VAL A 53 4.05 -3.21 0.74
C VAL A 53 3.05 -2.13 0.40
N HIS A 54 2.59 -1.42 1.42
CA HIS A 54 1.59 -0.38 1.27
C HIS A 54 1.83 0.81 2.21
N ILE A 55 1.78 2.02 1.66
CA ILE A 55 1.74 3.29 2.38
C ILE A 55 0.93 4.32 1.58
N GLY A 56 -0.18 4.80 2.13
CA GLY A 56 -1.05 5.80 1.51
C GLY A 56 -2.49 5.30 1.43
N ASP A 57 -3.22 5.74 0.41
CA ASP A 57 -4.62 5.35 0.14
C ASP A 57 -4.80 4.69 -1.24
N SER A 58 -3.69 4.40 -1.94
CA SER A 58 -3.69 3.49 -3.09
C SER A 58 -3.98 2.07 -2.64
N ARG A 59 -4.69 1.27 -3.41
CA ARG A 59 -5.24 0.00 -2.92
C ARG A 59 -4.71 -1.21 -3.68
N ALA A 60 -4.60 -2.32 -2.96
CA ALA A 60 -4.45 -3.64 -3.57
C ALA A 60 -5.70 -4.49 -3.34
N TYR A 61 -6.15 -5.16 -4.39
CA TYR A 61 -7.26 -6.10 -4.37
C TYR A 61 -6.83 -7.46 -4.90
N LEU A 62 -7.43 -8.52 -4.35
CA LEU A 62 -7.30 -9.90 -4.81
C LEU A 62 -8.65 -10.38 -5.33
N LEU A 63 -8.72 -10.73 -6.61
CA LEU A 63 -9.83 -11.49 -7.17
C LEU A 63 -9.51 -13.00 -7.08
N ARG A 64 -10.28 -13.74 -6.28
CA ARG A 64 -10.12 -15.18 -6.09
C ARG A 64 -11.49 -15.85 -6.05
N GLY A 65 -11.68 -16.88 -6.88
CA GLY A 65 -12.95 -17.61 -6.92
C GLY A 65 -14.16 -16.77 -7.39
N GLY A 66 -13.92 -15.67 -8.12
CA GLY A 66 -14.97 -14.74 -8.53
C GLY A 66 -15.29 -13.63 -7.52
N GLU A 67 -14.67 -13.67 -6.33
CA GLU A 67 -14.86 -12.66 -5.29
C GLU A 67 -13.65 -11.72 -5.21
N LEU A 68 -13.93 -10.41 -5.06
CA LEU A 68 -12.92 -9.36 -4.96
C LEU A 68 -12.73 -8.97 -3.50
N PHE A 69 -11.51 -9.14 -2.99
CA PHE A 69 -11.12 -8.80 -1.62
C PHE A 69 -10.18 -7.62 -1.63
N ARG A 70 -10.49 -6.56 -0.86
CA ARG A 70 -9.54 -5.49 -0.58
C ARG A 70 -8.51 -5.99 0.42
N VAL A 71 -7.23 -5.88 0.06
CA VAL A 71 -6.11 -6.42 0.85
C VAL A 71 -5.43 -5.34 1.68
N THR A 72 -5.39 -4.11 1.18
CA THR A 72 -4.79 -2.96 1.89
C THR A 72 -5.83 -2.19 2.70
N HIS A 73 -5.36 -1.62 3.80
CA HIS A 73 -6.12 -0.69 4.63
C HIS A 73 -5.62 0.72 4.38
N ASP A 74 -6.50 1.68 4.12
CA ASP A 74 -6.07 3.02 3.74
C ASP A 74 -5.46 3.74 4.94
N HIS A 75 -4.31 4.37 4.74
CA HIS A 75 -3.71 5.24 5.74
C HIS A 75 -4.26 6.66 5.63
N THR A 76 -5.59 6.82 5.76
CA THR A 76 -6.27 8.13 5.76
C THR A 76 -6.87 8.45 7.12
N VAL A 77 -7.06 9.74 7.42
CA VAL A 77 -7.74 10.18 8.63
C VAL A 77 -9.15 9.60 8.72
N VAL A 78 -9.88 9.59 7.61
CA VAL A 78 -11.26 9.09 7.60
C VAL A 78 -11.33 7.58 7.82
N GLN A 79 -10.37 6.81 7.29
CA GLN A 79 -10.31 5.38 7.56
C GLN A 79 -10.07 5.12 9.06
N SER A 80 -9.18 5.88 9.71
CA SER A 80 -8.99 5.74 11.17
C SER A 80 -10.24 6.12 11.98
N LEU A 81 -11.01 7.12 11.54
CA LEU A 81 -12.27 7.46 12.19
C LEU A 81 -13.33 6.35 12.03
N VAL A 82 -13.34 5.66 10.88
CA VAL A 82 -14.17 4.46 10.67
C VAL A 82 -13.73 3.33 11.59
N ASP A 83 -12.43 3.07 11.69
CA ASP A 83 -11.87 2.03 12.56
C ASP A 83 -12.21 2.30 14.05
N GLU A 84 -12.24 3.58 14.46
CA GLU A 84 -12.65 4.03 15.79
C GLU A 84 -14.18 3.99 16.01
N GLY A 85 -14.97 3.64 14.99
CA GLY A 85 -16.44 3.63 15.05
C GLY A 85 -17.06 5.04 15.13
N ARG A 86 -16.30 6.08 14.76
CA ARG A 86 -16.73 7.48 14.81
C ARG A 86 -17.36 7.96 13.51
N LEU A 87 -17.10 7.25 12.40
CA LEU A 87 -17.75 7.44 11.12
C LEU A 87 -18.21 6.09 10.58
N THR A 88 -19.28 6.08 9.79
CA THR A 88 -19.56 4.95 8.89
C THR A 88 -18.72 5.06 7.61
N GLU A 89 -18.62 3.97 6.86
CA GLU A 89 -17.94 3.96 5.54
C GLU A 89 -18.60 4.96 4.57
N GLU A 90 -19.93 5.09 4.60
CA GLU A 90 -20.66 6.05 3.77
C GLU A 90 -20.35 7.51 4.16
N GLU A 91 -20.25 7.80 5.45
CA GLU A 91 -19.88 9.13 5.96
C GLU A 91 -18.43 9.47 5.57
N ALA A 92 -17.51 8.51 5.71
CA ALA A 92 -16.11 8.66 5.32
C ALA A 92 -15.95 8.98 3.83
N ALA A 93 -16.74 8.33 2.96
CA ALA A 93 -16.70 8.54 1.51
C ALA A 93 -17.08 9.97 1.08
N SER A 94 -17.97 10.63 1.84
CA SER A 94 -18.42 12.01 1.56
C SER A 94 -17.68 13.08 2.39
N HIS A 95 -16.81 12.67 3.31
CA HIS A 95 -16.15 13.58 4.24
C HIS A 95 -15.22 14.59 3.52
N PRO A 96 -15.16 15.87 3.96
CA PRO A 96 -14.30 16.89 3.37
C PRO A 96 -12.81 16.54 3.40
N GLN A 97 -12.37 15.82 4.43
CA GLN A 97 -10.97 15.41 4.64
C GLN A 97 -10.66 13.98 4.18
N ARG A 98 -11.47 13.39 3.30
CA ARG A 98 -11.30 11.99 2.87
C ARG A 98 -9.99 11.69 2.14
N THR A 99 -9.30 12.71 1.63
CA THR A 99 -7.98 12.61 0.98
C THR A 99 -6.81 12.85 1.93
N LEU A 100 -7.07 13.15 3.20
CA LEU A 100 -6.01 13.48 4.15
C LEU A 100 -5.31 12.20 4.60
N LEU A 101 -4.05 12.05 4.17
CA LEU A 101 -3.21 10.89 4.48
C LEU A 101 -2.58 11.00 5.87
N LEU A 102 -2.55 9.89 6.59
CA LEU A 102 -1.79 9.69 7.83
C LEU A 102 -0.39 9.14 7.58
N LYS A 103 -0.20 8.37 6.50
CA LYS A 103 1.10 7.85 6.10
C LYS A 103 1.30 8.04 4.59
N ALA A 104 2.45 8.58 4.22
CA ALA A 104 2.93 8.69 2.84
C ALA A 104 4.47 8.67 2.84
N LEU A 105 5.08 8.46 1.68
CA LEU A 105 6.48 8.79 1.48
C LEU A 105 6.57 10.30 1.23
N THR A 106 7.33 11.03 2.02
CA THR A 106 7.41 12.50 1.95
C THR A 106 8.85 12.99 1.93
N GLY A 107 9.01 14.31 1.76
CA GLY A 107 10.28 15.01 1.92
C GLY A 107 10.87 14.98 3.34
N ALA A 108 10.13 14.51 4.34
CA ALA A 108 10.57 14.48 5.74
C ALA A 108 11.70 13.46 5.97
N GLU A 109 12.63 13.79 6.87
CA GLU A 109 13.76 12.93 7.23
C GLU A 109 13.30 11.58 7.78
N ALA A 110 12.27 11.58 8.63
CA ALA A 110 11.61 10.38 9.12
C ALA A 110 10.54 9.91 8.14
N THR A 111 10.59 8.65 7.75
CA THR A 111 9.55 8.00 6.92
C THR A 111 8.61 7.21 7.81
N ALA A 112 7.30 7.38 7.64
CA ALA A 112 6.31 6.55 8.33
C ALA A 112 6.49 5.07 7.98
N ALA A 113 6.26 4.18 8.95
CA ALA A 113 6.40 2.75 8.74
C ALA A 113 5.34 2.23 7.74
N PRO A 114 5.76 1.60 6.63
CA PRO A 114 4.83 1.01 5.68
C PRO A 114 4.24 -0.29 6.25
N ASP A 115 3.09 -0.68 5.72
CA ASP A 115 2.50 -1.98 6.01
C ASP A 115 3.13 -3.02 5.07
N LEU A 116 3.73 -4.06 5.65
CA LEU A 116 4.34 -5.19 4.92
C LEU A 116 3.58 -6.47 5.23
N ARG A 117 3.11 -7.17 4.19
CA ARG A 117 2.38 -8.44 4.33
C ARG A 117 2.86 -9.47 3.32
N LEU A 118 2.76 -10.73 3.70
CA LEU A 118 3.05 -11.87 2.84
C LEU A 118 1.75 -12.64 2.59
N HIS A 119 1.51 -12.99 1.34
CA HIS A 119 0.31 -13.70 0.90
C HIS A 119 0.69 -14.97 0.14
N ASP A 120 -0.04 -16.05 0.39
CA ASP A 120 0.01 -17.24 -0.45
C ASP A 120 -0.79 -17.00 -1.73
N VAL A 121 -0.17 -17.30 -2.87
CA VAL A 121 -0.81 -17.17 -4.18
C VAL A 121 -1.28 -18.52 -4.68
N ARG A 122 -2.42 -18.51 -5.37
CA ARG A 122 -3.04 -19.68 -5.98
C ARG A 122 -3.19 -19.45 -7.48
N ALA A 123 -3.14 -20.53 -8.24
CA ALA A 123 -3.43 -20.45 -9.67
C ALA A 123 -4.82 -19.85 -9.89
N GLY A 124 -4.93 -18.87 -10.78
CA GLY A 124 -6.16 -18.16 -11.08
C GLY A 124 -6.40 -16.89 -10.25
N ASP A 125 -5.60 -16.62 -9.22
CA ASP A 125 -5.62 -15.34 -8.53
C ASP A 125 -5.32 -14.18 -9.48
N ARG A 126 -6.03 -13.08 -9.32
CA ARG A 126 -5.68 -11.81 -9.98
C ARG A 126 -5.49 -10.73 -8.94
N TRP A 127 -4.34 -10.08 -8.99
CA TRP A 127 -4.02 -8.95 -8.14
C TRP A 127 -4.20 -7.66 -8.92
N LEU A 128 -4.90 -6.70 -8.34
CA LEU A 128 -5.08 -5.35 -8.86
C LEU A 128 -4.44 -4.38 -7.88
N LEU A 129 -3.47 -3.62 -8.36
CA LEU A 129 -2.93 -2.45 -7.65
C LEU A 129 -3.44 -1.21 -8.38
N CYS A 130 -4.05 -0.29 -7.66
CA CYS A 130 -4.62 0.93 -8.23
C CYS A 130 -4.43 2.13 -7.30
N SER A 131 -4.41 3.33 -7.87
CA SER A 131 -4.57 4.56 -7.09
C SER A 131 -6.02 4.70 -6.62
N ASP A 132 -6.24 5.61 -5.68
CA ASP A 132 -7.55 5.98 -5.15
C ASP A 132 -8.53 6.50 -6.23
N GLY A 133 -8.02 6.94 -7.39
CA GLY A 133 -8.83 7.38 -8.53
C GLY A 133 -9.72 6.28 -9.12
N LEU A 134 -9.27 5.02 -9.13
CA LEU A 134 -10.08 3.91 -9.66
C LEU A 134 -11.34 3.65 -8.81
N PRO A 135 -11.24 3.35 -7.50
CA PRO A 135 -12.43 3.06 -6.67
C PRO A 135 -13.37 4.26 -6.47
N ARG A 136 -12.96 5.48 -6.86
CA ARG A 136 -13.82 6.67 -6.87
C ARG A 136 -14.60 6.83 -8.18
N ALA A 137 -14.12 6.23 -9.26
CA ALA A 137 -14.69 6.39 -10.60
C ALA A 137 -15.69 5.29 -10.97
N VAL A 138 -15.66 4.15 -10.27
CA VAL A 138 -16.50 2.97 -10.53
C VAL A 138 -17.47 2.71 -9.39
#